data_AF-A0ABD4XVU3-F1
#
_entry.id   AF-A0ABD4XVU3-F1
#
_cell.length_a   1.000
_cell.length_b   1.000
_cell.length_c   1.000
_cell.angle_alpha   90.00
_cell.angle_beta   90.00
_cell.angle_gamma   90.00
#
_symmetry.space_group_name_H-M   'P 1'
#
loop_
_entity.id
_entity.type
_entity.pdbx_description
1 polymer ?
#
loop_
_entity_poly.entity_id
_entity_poly.type
_entity_poly.pdbx_seq_one_letter_code
_entity_poly.pdbx_strand_id
1 'polypeptide(L)'
;MSENTNQTAQLIAARLRDCREAKGWTLVEAAARLSEATGENVIHQRWARWEHGDRAPSPELAAPLAALFDTALGYFAEPAE
;
A
#
# COMPACT_ATOMS: atom_id res chain seq x y z
N MET A 1 3.69 7.02 23.14
CA MET A 1 4.26 7.06 21.76
C MET A 1 3.41 6.16 20.84
N SER A 2 2.10 6.39 20.73
CA SER A 2 1.19 5.43 20.07
C SER A 2 0.19 6.05 19.09
N GLU A 3 0.12 7.38 18.97
CA GLU A 3 -0.77 8.06 18.01
C GLU A 3 -0.16 8.21 16.62
N ASN A 4 1.15 8.51 16.52
CA ASN A 4 1.80 8.75 15.22
C ASN A 4 1.83 7.52 14.30
N THR A 5 2.03 6.31 14.84
CA THR A 5 2.11 5.09 14.02
C THR A 5 0.76 4.75 13.37
N ASN A 6 -0.34 5.10 14.02
CA ASN A 6 -1.69 4.86 13.50
C ASN A 6 -2.01 5.84 12.35
N GLN A 7 -1.63 7.11 12.48
CA GLN A 7 -1.83 8.11 11.42
C GLN A 7 -1.08 7.76 10.12
N THR A 8 0.16 7.29 10.19
CA THR A 8 0.91 6.88 8.99
C THR A 8 0.26 5.67 8.30
N ALA A 9 -0.19 4.68 9.08
CA ALA A 9 -0.87 3.51 8.53
C ALA A 9 -2.18 3.90 7.82
N GLN A 10 -2.95 4.83 8.40
CA GLN A 10 -4.19 5.32 7.79
C GLN A 10 -3.95 6.14 6.51
N LEU A 11 -2.87 6.94 6.46
CA LEU A 11 -2.50 7.67 5.26
C LEU A 11 -2.11 6.72 4.12
N ILE A 12 -1.26 5.74 4.42
CA ILE A 12 -0.87 4.69 3.47
C ILE A 12 -2.11 3.94 2.97
N ALA A 13 -3.02 3.59 3.88
CA ALA A 13 -4.26 2.89 3.58
C ALA A 13 -5.12 3.64 2.56
N ALA A 14 -5.38 4.92 2.83
CA ALA A 14 -6.17 5.79 1.94
C ALA A 14 -5.55 5.90 0.55
N ARG A 15 -4.22 6.09 0.47
CA ARG A 15 -3.51 6.24 -0.80
C ARG A 15 -3.42 4.94 -1.60
N LEU A 16 -3.18 3.81 -0.94
CA LEU A 16 -3.20 2.50 -1.60
C LEU A 16 -4.57 2.21 -2.23
N ARG A 17 -5.63 2.52 -1.48
CA ARG A 17 -7.00 2.39 -1.95
C ARG A 17 -7.26 3.29 -3.15
N ASP A 18 -6.90 4.56 -3.08
CA ASP A 18 -7.08 5.51 -4.18
C ASP A 18 -6.33 5.06 -5.45
N CYS A 19 -5.05 4.67 -5.31
CA CYS A 19 -4.27 4.13 -6.43
C CYS A 19 -4.89 2.86 -7.03
N ARG A 20 -5.40 1.94 -6.19
CA ARG A 20 -6.08 0.73 -6.65
C ARG A 20 -7.37 1.07 -7.40
N GLU A 21 -8.20 1.96 -6.84
CA GLU A 21 -9.47 2.38 -7.43
C GLU A 21 -9.25 3.13 -8.75
N ALA A 22 -8.22 3.98 -8.84
CA ALA A 22 -7.81 4.66 -10.07
C ALA A 22 -7.38 3.71 -11.20
N LYS A 23 -6.78 2.56 -10.86
CA LYS A 23 -6.44 1.50 -11.82
C LYS A 23 -7.64 0.58 -12.13
N GLY A 24 -8.74 0.68 -11.39
CA GLY A 24 -9.89 -0.21 -11.50
C GLY A 24 -9.62 -1.64 -11.03
N TRP A 25 -8.62 -1.84 -10.16
CA TRP A 25 -8.23 -3.18 -9.71
C TRP A 25 -9.04 -3.64 -8.50
N THR A 26 -9.31 -4.94 -8.45
CA THR A 26 -9.78 -5.61 -7.23
C THR A 26 -8.64 -5.80 -6.23
N LEU A 27 -8.98 -6.09 -4.96
CA LEU A 27 -7.99 -6.41 -3.93
C LEU A 27 -7.13 -7.63 -4.32
N VAL A 28 -7.72 -8.61 -5.00
CA VAL A 28 -7.04 -9.81 -5.47
C VAL A 28 -6.03 -9.45 -6.56
N GLU A 29 -6.43 -8.64 -7.54
CA GLU A 29 -5.54 -8.20 -8.61
C GLU A 29 -4.38 -7.35 -8.08
N ALA A 30 -4.66 -6.38 -7.22
CA ALA A 30 -3.60 -5.53 -6.66
C ALA A 30 -2.56 -6.34 -5.86
N ALA A 31 -3.04 -7.29 -5.05
CA ALA A 31 -2.18 -8.21 -4.30
C ALA A 31 -1.38 -9.14 -5.23
N ALA A 32 -2.01 -9.69 -6.28
CA ALA A 32 -1.34 -10.52 -7.28
C ALA A 32 -0.25 -9.73 -8.02
N ARG A 33 -0.54 -8.51 -8.48
CA ARG A 33 0.43 -7.66 -9.19
C ARG A 33 1.62 -7.28 -8.34
N LEU A 34 1.40 -6.98 -7.05
CA LEU A 34 2.51 -6.74 -6.14
C LEU A 34 3.32 -8.02 -5.92
N SER A 35 2.65 -9.17 -5.80
CA SER A 35 3.33 -10.46 -5.66
C SER A 35 4.21 -10.79 -6.86
N GLU A 36 3.72 -10.51 -8.06
CA GLU A 36 4.48 -10.67 -9.30
C GLU A 36 5.67 -9.72 -9.37
N ALA A 37 5.51 -8.48 -8.89
CA ALA A 37 6.57 -7.47 -8.90
C ALA A 37 7.69 -7.75 -7.88
N THR A 38 7.37 -8.33 -6.72
CA THR A 38 8.36 -8.57 -5.64
C THR A 38 8.81 -10.00 -5.52
N GLY A 39 8.08 -10.96 -6.10
CA GLY A 39 8.23 -12.38 -5.84
C GLY A 39 7.74 -12.82 -4.45
N GLU A 40 7.21 -11.90 -3.63
CA GLU A 40 6.60 -12.24 -2.34
C GLU A 40 5.15 -12.67 -2.50
N ASN A 41 4.70 -13.65 -1.72
CA ASN A 41 3.29 -14.04 -1.73
C ASN A 41 2.42 -13.03 -0.95
N VAL A 42 1.91 -12.01 -1.63
CA VAL A 42 0.95 -11.04 -1.10
C VAL A 42 -0.46 -11.50 -1.44
N ILE A 43 -1.18 -12.00 -0.43
CA ILE A 43 -2.57 -12.41 -0.58
C ILE A 43 -3.54 -11.24 -0.34
N HIS A 44 -4.74 -11.33 -0.93
CA HIS A 44 -5.77 -10.29 -0.84
C HIS A 44 -6.13 -9.88 0.61
N GLN A 45 -6.10 -10.81 1.57
CA GLN A 45 -6.37 -10.49 2.99
C GLN A 45 -5.27 -9.59 3.59
N ARG A 46 -4.02 -9.78 3.17
CA ARG A 46 -2.89 -8.94 3.61
C ARG A 46 -3.04 -7.53 3.04
N TRP A 47 -3.41 -7.45 1.75
CA TRP A 47 -3.71 -6.19 1.08
C TRP A 47 -4.88 -5.44 1.73
N ALA A 48 -5.98 -6.14 2.04
CA ALA A 48 -7.15 -5.53 2.69
C ALA A 48 -6.80 -4.90 4.05
N ARG A 49 -5.93 -5.55 4.84
CA ARG A 49 -5.44 -4.97 6.11
C ARG A 49 -4.62 -3.70 5.91
N TRP A 50 -3.94 -3.57 4.78
CA TRP A 50 -3.24 -2.34 4.43
C TRP A 50 -4.22 -1.23 4.07
N GLU A 51 -5.24 -1.52 3.26
CA GLU A 51 -6.27 -0.54 2.90
C GLU A 51 -7.22 -0.15 4.04
N HIS A 52 -7.30 -0.97 5.10
CA HIS A 52 -8.04 -0.63 6.31
C HIS A 52 -7.22 0.14 7.33
N GLY A 53 -5.91 0.28 7.13
CA GLY A 53 -5.00 0.89 8.11
C GLY A 53 -4.76 0.03 9.35
N ASP A 54 -5.27 -1.21 9.40
CA ASP A 54 -4.99 -2.18 10.46
C ASP A 54 -3.48 -2.48 10.58
N ARG A 55 -2.78 -2.45 9.44
CA ARG A 55 -1.34 -2.69 9.37
C ARG A 55 -0.74 -1.93 8.19
N ALA A 56 0.40 -1.27 8.38
CA ALA A 56 1.16 -0.73 7.27
C ALA A 56 1.93 -1.83 6.50
N PRO A 57 2.12 -1.70 5.18
CA PRO A 57 3.07 -2.54 4.44
C PRO A 57 4.48 -2.37 4.99
N SER A 58 5.32 -3.40 4.82
CA SER A 58 6.73 -3.33 5.20
C SER A 58 7.45 -2.23 4.40
N PRO A 59 8.44 -1.53 4.97
CA PRO A 59 9.17 -0.48 4.26
C PRO A 59 9.91 -1.00 3.02
N GLU A 60 10.30 -2.28 3.00
CA GLU A 60 10.90 -2.94 1.82
C GLU A 60 9.94 -2.99 0.61
N LEU A 61 8.63 -2.94 0.86
CA LEU A 61 7.60 -2.89 -0.18
C LEU A 61 7.36 -1.48 -0.72
N ALA A 62 7.97 -0.43 -0.15
CA ALA A 62 7.75 0.94 -0.60
C ALA A 62 8.22 1.14 -2.06
N ALA A 63 9.39 0.61 -2.42
CA ALA A 63 9.92 0.67 -3.78
C ALA A 63 9.04 -0.05 -4.82
N PRO A 64 8.65 -1.32 -4.61
CA PRO A 64 7.78 -2.00 -5.56
C PRO A 64 6.35 -1.45 -5.59
N LEU A 65 5.81 -0.95 -4.48
CA LEU A 65 4.51 -0.24 -4.49
C LEU A 65 4.58 1.05 -5.32
N ALA A 66 5.65 1.83 -5.15
CA ALA A 66 5.90 3.02 -5.93
C ALA A 66 5.99 2.72 -7.43
N ALA A 67 6.74 1.69 -7.80
CA ALA A 67 6.84 1.23 -9.19
C ALA A 67 5.51 0.70 -9.74
N LEU A 68 4.75 -0.05 -8.94
CA LEU A 68 3.46 -0.63 -9.35
C LEU A 68 2.42 0.44 -9.69
N PHE A 69 2.42 1.53 -8.94
CA PHE A 69 1.47 2.64 -9.11
C PHE A 69 2.01 3.84 -9.88
N ASP A 70 3.24 3.76 -10.35
CA ASP A 70 3.95 4.87 -11.02
C ASP A 70 3.96 6.15 -10.16
N THR A 71 4.32 6.00 -8.89
CA THR A 71 4.36 7.09 -7.91
C THR A 71 5.72 7.19 -7.23
N ALA A 72 5.95 8.27 -6.46
CA ALA A 72 7.19 8.46 -5.72
C ALA A 72 7.31 7.51 -4.53
N LEU A 73 8.54 7.13 -4.15
CA LEU A 73 8.81 6.21 -3.04
C LEU A 73 8.21 6.69 -1.70
N GLY A 74 8.25 8.00 -1.47
CA GLY A 74 7.69 8.66 -0.29
C GLY A 74 6.18 8.91 -0.37
N TYR A 75 5.56 8.71 -1.53
CA TYR A 75 4.15 9.04 -1.75
C TYR A 75 3.21 8.34 -0.77
N PHE A 76 3.53 7.15 -0.26
CA PHE A 76 2.63 6.48 0.69
C PHE A 76 2.85 6.92 2.14
N ALA A 77 4.10 7.23 2.53
CA ALA A 77 4.46 7.45 3.93
C ALA A 77 4.52 8.93 4.35
N GLU A 78 4.75 9.84 3.39
CA GLU A 78 4.95 11.26 3.69
C GLU A 78 3.64 12.04 3.57
N PRO A 79 3.22 12.83 4.58
CA PRO A 79 2.11 13.75 4.40
C PRO A 79 2.41 14.68 3.21
N ALA A 80 1.44 14.89 2.33
CA ALA A 80 1.63 15.89 1.27
C ALA A 80 1.78 17.25 1.96
N GLU A 81 2.94 17.90 1.77
CA GLU A 81 3.21 19.26 2.23
C GLU A 81 2.27 20.29 1.58
#